data_AF-A0A976PWR9-F1
#
_entry.id   AF-A0A976PWR9-F1
#
_cell.length_a   1.000
_cell.length_b   1.000
_cell.length_c   1.000
_cell.angle_alpha   90.00
_cell.angle_beta   90.00
_cell.angle_gamma   90.00
#
_symmetry.space_group_name_H-M   'P 1'
#
loop_
_entity.id
_entity.type
_entity.pdbx_description
1 polymer ?
#
loop_
_entity_poly.entity_id
_entity_poly.type
_entity_poly.pdbx_seq_one_letter_code
_entity_poly.pdbx_strand_id
1 'polypeptide(L)'
;MNLLWLVALLPLFGAALNGLLGPRVPRRLTTAVAIGAPGLSLLLALGAIWQYIDRLSPTPFEQILYPWTAGPLSIDVAFLLDPLSA
;
A
#
# COMPACT_ATOMS: atom_id res chain seq x y z
N MET A 1 -11.81 0.72 -3.77
CA MET A 1 -11.17 1.28 -2.56
C MET A 1 -10.69 0.25 -1.52
N ASN A 2 -11.02 -1.05 -1.60
CA ASN A 2 -10.59 -2.05 -0.59
C ASN A 2 -9.12 -2.50 -0.73
N LEU A 3 -8.33 -1.87 -1.61
CA LEU A 3 -6.97 -2.28 -1.96
C LEU A 3 -5.90 -1.31 -1.45
N LEU A 4 -6.22 -0.33 -0.59
CA LEU A 4 -5.24 0.66 -0.12
C LEU A 4 -4.08 0.01 0.65
N TRP A 5 -4.36 -1.03 1.43
CA TRP A 5 -3.32 -1.81 2.11
C TRP A 5 -2.28 -2.40 1.15
N LEU A 6 -2.66 -2.68 -0.10
CA LEU A 6 -1.78 -3.24 -1.12
C LEU A 6 -0.76 -2.20 -1.62
N VAL A 7 -1.08 -0.91 -1.54
CA VAL A 7 -0.17 0.20 -1.88
C VAL A 7 1.05 0.16 -0.97
N ALA A 8 0.86 -0.06 0.34
CA ALA A 8 1.97 -0.22 1.28
C ALA A 8 2.60 -1.62 1.22
N LEU A 9 1.79 -2.67 1.02
CA LEU A 9 2.30 -4.04 1.07
C LEU A 9 3.18 -4.42 -0.13
N LEU A 10 2.85 -3.98 -1.34
CA LEU A 10 3.63 -4.31 -2.54
C LEU A 10 5.12 -3.91 -2.43
N PRO A 11 5.49 -2.67 -2.09
CA PRO A 11 6.89 -2.30 -1.95
C PRO A 11 7.58 -3.05 -0.81
N LEU A 12 6.88 -3.30 0.31
CA LEU A 12 7.41 -4.12 1.41
C LEU A 12 7.67 -5.55 0.96
N PHE A 13 6.74 -6.15 0.22
CA PHE A 13 6.87 -7.49 -0.32
C PHE A 13 8.01 -7.57 -1.35
N GLY A 14 8.13 -6.59 -2.24
CA GLY A 14 9.24 -6.50 -3.18
C GLY A 14 10.60 -6.36 -2.49
N ALA A 15 10.67 -5.57 -1.41
CA ALA A 15 11.86 -5.44 -0.59
C ALA A 15 12.20 -6.75 0.15
N ALA A 16 11.20 -7.41 0.74
CA ALA A 16 11.37 -8.69 1.42
C ALA A 16 11.86 -9.78 0.45
N LEU A 17 11.27 -9.88 -0.74
CA LEU A 17 11.72 -10.81 -1.78
C LEU A 17 13.17 -10.56 -2.15
N ASN A 18 13.54 -9.31 -2.45
CA ASN A 18 14.92 -8.98 -2.81
C ASN A 18 15.90 -9.23 -1.65
N GLY A 19 15.51 -8.93 -0.41
CA GLY A 19 16.32 -9.18 0.79
C GLY A 19 16.55 -10.66 1.09
N LEU A 20 15.51 -11.50 0.93
CA LEU A 20 15.57 -12.94 1.22
C LEU A 20 16.28 -13.73 0.11
N LEU A 21 16.09 -13.34 -1.15
CA LEU A 21 16.69 -14.03 -2.29
C LEU A 21 18.22 -13.81 -2.38
N GLY A 22 18.71 -12.66 -1.90
CA GLY A 22 20.13 -12.37 -1.79
C GLY A 22 20.89 -12.48 -3.12
N PRO A 23 22.19 -12.83 -3.12
CA PRO A 23 23.02 -12.86 -4.33
C PRO A 23 22.73 -14.05 -5.25
N ARG A 24 21.78 -14.93 -4.90
CA ARG A 24 21.50 -16.17 -5.63
C ARG A 24 20.65 -15.97 -6.88
N VAL A 25 20.07 -14.78 -7.05
CA VAL A 25 19.14 -14.47 -8.15
C VAL A 25 19.80 -13.55 -9.17
N PRO A 26 19.53 -13.73 -10.48
CA PRO A 26 20.06 -12.86 -11.52
C PRO A 26 19.70 -11.39 -11.28
N ARG A 27 20.67 -10.49 -11.47
CA ARG A 27 20.49 -9.04 -11.30
C ARG A 27 19.27 -8.46 -12.03
N ARG A 28 18.90 -9.05 -13.18
CA ARG A 28 17.73 -8.63 -13.95
C ARG A 28 16.42 -8.84 -13.17
N LEU A 29 16.27 -9.99 -12.52
CA LEU A 29 15.08 -10.34 -11.75
C LEU A 29 14.97 -9.46 -10.49
N THR A 30 16.08 -9.28 -9.76
CA THR A 30 16.09 -8.41 -8.57
C THR A 30 15.73 -6.97 -8.93
N THR A 31 16.26 -6.46 -10.05
CA THR A 31 15.95 -5.12 -10.56
C THR A 31 14.49 -5.00 -10.98
N ALA A 32 13.96 -6.01 -11.68
CA ALA A 32 12.57 -6.05 -12.09
C ALA A 32 11.61 -6.04 -10.90
N VAL A 33 11.90 -6.81 -9.83
CA VAL A 33 11.10 -6.81 -8.60
C VAL A 33 11.24 -5.47 -7.85
N ALA A 34 12.45 -4.93 -7.76
CA ALA A 34 12.72 -3.67 -7.05
C ALA A 34 11.98 -2.47 -7.64
N ILE A 35 11.80 -2.44 -8.97
CA ILE A 35 11.08 -1.35 -9.66
C ILE A 35 9.61 -1.71 -9.84
N GLY A 36 9.31 -2.97 -10.18
CA GLY A 36 7.96 -3.43 -10.47
C GLY A 36 7.03 -3.36 -9.26
N ALA A 37 7.52 -3.69 -8.06
CA ALA A 37 6.69 -3.63 -6.86
C ALA A 37 6.24 -2.20 -6.50
N PRO A 38 7.14 -1.20 -6.37
CA PRO A 38 6.72 0.20 -6.21
C PRO A 38 5.93 0.73 -7.41
N GLY A 39 6.26 0.32 -8.64
CA GLY A 39 5.52 0.73 -9.85
C GLY A 39 4.06 0.25 -9.85
N LEU A 40 3.81 -1.00 -9.47
CA LEU A 40 2.44 -1.52 -9.31
C LEU A 40 1.71 -0.83 -8.16
N SER A 41 2.40 -0.53 -7.06
CA SER A 41 1.84 0.25 -5.94
C SER A 41 1.40 1.65 -6.39
N LEU A 42 2.20 2.34 -7.20
CA LEU A 42 1.85 3.63 -7.79
C LEU A 42 0.59 3.54 -8.64
N LEU A 43 0.46 2.52 -9.49
CA LEU A 43 -0.74 2.34 -10.32
C LEU A 43 -2.00 2.14 -9.47
N LEU A 44 -1.90 1.40 -8.36
CA LEU A 44 -3.02 1.23 -7.43
C LEU A 44 -3.36 2.54 -6.70
N ALA A 45 -2.36 3.30 -6.28
CA ALA A 45 -2.56 4.61 -5.66
C ALA A 45 -3.28 5.58 -6.61
N LEU A 46 -2.83 5.69 -7.86
CA LEU A 46 -3.49 6.51 -8.88
C LEU A 46 -4.94 6.08 -9.12
N GLY A 47 -5.22 4.77 -9.16
CA GLY A 47 -6.58 4.25 -9.27
C GLY A 47 -7.45 4.58 -8.06
N ALA A 48 -6.88 4.58 -6.85
CA ALA A 48 -7.59 4.98 -5.64
C ALA A 48 -7.90 6.49 -5.61
N ILE A 49 -6.94 7.33 -6.02
CA ILE A 49 -7.10 8.78 -6.15
C ILE A 49 -8.19 9.10 -7.18
N TRP A 50 -8.19 8.43 -8.33
CA TRP A 50 -9.24 8.63 -9.33
C TRP A 50 -10.62 8.29 -8.76
N GLN A 51 -10.77 7.14 -8.10
CA GLN A 51 -12.02 6.77 -7.42
C GLN A 51 -12.42 7.76 -6.32
N TYR A 52 -11.45 8.44 -5.69
CA TYR A 52 -11.69 9.42 -4.64
C TYR A 52 -12.21 10.74 -5.22
N ILE A 53 -11.57 11.24 -6.28
CA ILE A 53 -11.93 12.50 -6.95
C ILE A 53 -13.26 12.38 -7.70
N ASP A 54 -13.58 11.22 -8.26
CA ASP A 54 -14.85 10.98 -8.97
C ASP A 54 -16.09 11.08 -8.05
N ARG A 55 -15.90 11.04 -6.73
CA ARG A 55 -16.98 11.29 -5.77
C ARG A 55 -17.29 12.78 -5.70
N LEU A 56 -18.54 13.14 -6.00
CA LEU A 56 -19.07 14.53 -5.94
C LEU A 56 -18.84 15.24 -4.59
N SER A 57 -18.56 14.50 -3.52
CA SER A 57 -18.18 15.05 -2.22
C SER A 57 -17.07 14.18 -1.62
N PRO A 58 -15.79 14.59 -1.73
CA PRO A 58 -14.65 13.83 -1.22
C PRO A 58 -14.63 13.90 0.30
N THR A 59 -15.42 13.02 0.92
CA THR A 59 -15.33 12.70 2.34
C THR A 59 -14.11 11.81 2.56
N PRO A 60 -13.33 12.03 3.64
CA PRO A 60 -12.22 11.15 3.97
C PRO A 60 -12.67 9.69 3.98
N PHE A 61 -11.91 8.82 3.33
CA PHE A 61 -12.18 7.40 3.28
C PHE A 61 -11.20 6.67 4.21
N GLU A 62 -11.73 5.95 5.18
CA GLU A 62 -10.94 5.17 6.13
C GLU A 62 -11.11 3.67 5.87
N GLN A 63 -10.00 2.96 5.66
CA GLN A 63 -9.95 1.51 5.59
C GLN A 63 -9.34 0.95 6.87
N ILE A 64 -10.19 0.55 7.82
CA ILE A 64 -9.79 -0.14 9.04
C ILE A 64 -9.43 -1.60 8.72
N LEU A 65 -8.27 -2.07 9.16
CA LEU A 65 -7.82 -3.45 8.96
C LEU A 65 -8.06 -4.32 10.18
N TYR A 66 -7.52 -3.92 11.33
CA TYR A 66 -7.65 -4.64 12.60
C TYR A 66 -7.22 -3.76 13.78
N PRO A 67 -7.69 -4.04 15.00
CA PRO A 67 -7.23 -3.37 16.20
C PRO A 67 -5.78 -3.76 16.52
N TRP A 68 -4.91 -2.77 16.70
CA TRP A 68 -3.53 -2.97 17.13
C TRP A 68 -3.44 -3.35 18.61
N THR A 69 -4.41 -2.92 19.41
CA THR A 69 -4.45 -3.09 20.87
C THR A 69 -5.57 -4.02 21.30
N ALA A 70 -5.35 -4.75 22.40
CA ALA A 70 -6.32 -5.71 22.97
C ALA A 70 -6.90 -5.25 24.33
N GLY A 71 -6.65 -3.99 24.72
CA GLY A 71 -7.02 -3.42 26.02
C GLY A 71 -8.13 -2.38 25.92
N PRO A 72 -8.40 -1.64 27.02
CA PRO A 72 -9.43 -0.58 27.04
C PRO A 72 -9.12 0.60 26.11
N LEU A 73 -7.85 0.78 25.74
CA LEU A 73 -7.45 1.71 24.68
C LEU A 73 -7.57 0.99 23.33
N SER A 74 -8.47 1.49 22.46
CA SER A 74 -8.64 0.98 21.09
C SER A 74 -7.87 1.85 20.11
N ILE A 75 -6.84 1.28 19.48
CA ILE A 75 -6.09 1.90 18.39
C ILE A 75 -6.16 0.95 17.20
N ASP A 76 -6.69 1.44 16.08
CA ASP A 76 -6.85 0.65 14.87
C ASP A 76 -5.67 0.86 13.90
N VAL A 77 -5.25 -0.22 13.25
CA VAL A 77 -4.44 -0.12 12.04
C VAL A 77 -5.38 0.17 10.89
N ALA A 78 -5.31 1.40 10.37
CA ALA A 78 -6.16 1.86 9.30
C ALA A 78 -5.37 2.67 8.26
N PHE A 79 -5.90 2.70 7.04
CA PHE A 79 -5.45 3.61 5.99
C PHE A 79 -6.47 4.72 5.81
N LEU A 80 -6.05 5.95 6.02
CA LEU A 80 -6.85 7.14 5.75
C LEU A 80 -6.50 7.70 4.37
N LEU A 81 -7.50 7.88 3.53
CA LEU A 81 -7.40 8.56 2.25
C LEU A 81 -8.20 9.86 2.32
N ASP A 82 -7.48 10.96 2.32
CA ASP A 82 -7.98 12.32 2.28
C ASP A 82 -7.13 13.15 1.29
N PRO A 83 -7.43 14.43 1.05
CA PRO A 83 -6.67 15.22 0.08
C PRO A 83 -5.19 15.45 0.45
N LEU A 84 -4.80 15.21 1.70
CA LEU A 84 -3.41 15.36 2.16
C LEU A 84 -2.62 14.05 2.07
N SER A 85 -3.30 12.92 2.17
CA SER A 85 -2.74 11.58 2.16
C SER A 85 -2.75 10.93 0.77
N ALA A 86 -3.44 11.57 -0.19
CA ALA A 86 -3.55 11.16 -1.59
C ALA A 86 -2.25 11.40 -2.39
#